data_AF-A0A959HHR2-F1
#
_entry.id   AF-A0A959HHR2-F1
#
_cell.length_a   1.000
_cell.length_b   1.000
_cell.length_c   1.000
_cell.angle_alpha   90.00
_cell.angle_beta   90.00
_cell.angle_gamma   90.00
#
_symmetry.space_group_name_H-M   'P 1'
#
loop_
_entity.id
_entity.type
_entity.pdbx_description
1 polymer ?
#
loop_
_entity_poly.entity_id
_entity_poly.type
_entity_poly.pdbx_seq_one_letter_code
_entity_poly.pdbx_strand_id
1 'polypeptide(L)'
;GLAASHSRERALDGKPGENSPFAEILLKKLRSNNENIGVQKLATAVIEEVQAATRGKQVPVFKPLDVKGDDSGQYVFRLKADEAADWKACQEAGTPAAYRVFLAKYPEGLYAEAARATLEELEEEAAWKKAKDANTILWYYDYNRHYPSGKYRDQALQAIRRLEEDKAWQRAVRARTLSAFLEYKDHYPKGRYVEKAEEHIQVILASEQEPVAWQVAKKQNSIDAWPT
;
A
#
# COMPACT_ATOMS: atom_id res chain seq x y z
N GLY A 1 -28.62 29.82 -24.76
CA GLY A 1 -29.53 28.68 -24.84
C GLY A 1 -29.34 27.95 -26.15
N LEU A 2 -29.25 26.62 -26.09
CA LEU A 2 -29.29 25.72 -27.25
C LEU A 2 -30.69 25.10 -27.34
N ALA A 3 -31.35 25.23 -28.49
CA ALA A 3 -32.70 24.73 -28.73
C ALA A 3 -32.74 23.78 -29.94
N ALA A 4 -33.63 22.78 -29.89
CA ALA A 4 -33.72 21.72 -30.90
C ALA A 4 -34.21 22.18 -32.28
N SER A 5 -34.96 23.28 -32.34
CA SER A 5 -35.38 23.95 -33.58
C SER A 5 -35.76 25.40 -33.29
N HIS A 6 -35.98 26.17 -34.36
CA HIS A 6 -36.58 27.51 -34.29
C HIS A 6 -38.12 27.44 -34.24
N SER A 7 -38.78 28.50 -33.74
CA SER A 7 -40.24 28.61 -33.61
C SER A 7 -41.09 28.40 -34.87
N ARG A 8 -40.57 28.49 -36.09
CA ARG A 8 -41.32 28.17 -37.33
C ARG A 8 -40.83 26.87 -38.01
N GLU A 9 -39.96 26.12 -37.34
CA GLU A 9 -39.42 24.85 -37.83
C GLU A 9 -39.77 23.71 -36.86
N ARG A 10 -40.24 22.60 -37.40
CA ARG A 10 -40.67 21.45 -36.59
C ARG A 10 -39.46 20.68 -36.07
N ALA A 11 -39.33 20.57 -34.75
CA ALA A 11 -38.40 19.64 -34.14
C ALA A 11 -38.82 18.18 -34.46
N LEU A 12 -37.87 17.37 -34.92
CA LEU A 12 -38.10 15.94 -35.15
C LEU A 12 -37.97 15.20 -33.83
N ASP A 13 -38.86 14.24 -33.58
CA ASP A 13 -38.97 13.55 -32.29
C ASP A 13 -38.32 12.15 -32.29
N GLY A 14 -37.91 11.65 -33.47
CA GLY A 14 -37.41 10.28 -33.64
C GLY A 14 -38.54 9.25 -33.77
N LYS A 15 -38.21 7.96 -33.64
CA LYS A 15 -39.22 6.89 -33.58
C LYS A 15 -39.70 6.71 -32.13
N PRO A 16 -40.91 6.18 -31.90
CA PRO A 16 -41.36 5.84 -30.56
C PRO A 16 -40.36 4.95 -29.82
N GLY A 17 -39.90 5.38 -28.64
CA GLY A 17 -38.90 4.68 -27.83
C GLY A 17 -37.43 5.03 -28.12
N GLU A 18 -37.16 5.85 -29.14
CA GLU A 18 -35.83 6.38 -29.46
C GLU A 18 -35.73 7.85 -29.05
N ASN A 19 -34.49 8.36 -28.98
CA ASN A 19 -34.25 9.79 -28.78
C ASN A 19 -34.53 10.56 -30.08
N SER A 20 -34.90 11.84 -29.97
CA SER A 20 -34.90 12.74 -31.12
C SER A 20 -33.49 12.86 -31.73
N PRO A 21 -33.35 13.17 -33.03
CA PRO A 21 -32.05 13.39 -33.65
C PRO A 21 -31.19 14.42 -32.91
N PHE A 22 -31.84 15.48 -32.40
CA PHE A 22 -31.18 16.46 -31.53
C PHE A 22 -30.66 15.86 -30.22
N ALA A 23 -31.51 15.15 -29.47
CA ALA A 23 -31.13 14.59 -28.18
C ALA A 23 -30.07 13.48 -28.33
N GLU A 24 -30.19 12.64 -29.36
CA GLU A 24 -29.23 11.58 -29.66
C GLU A 24 -27.83 12.17 -29.92
N ILE A 25 -27.73 13.18 -30.79
CA ILE A 25 -26.46 13.80 -31.15
C ILE A 25 -25.87 14.58 -29.97
N LEU A 26 -26.70 15.30 -29.21
CA LEU A 26 -26.24 15.99 -28.00
C LEU A 26 -25.64 15.00 -27.00
N LEU A 27 -26.34 13.89 -26.72
CA LEU A 27 -25.84 12.84 -25.83
C LEU A 27 -24.57 12.19 -26.37
N LYS A 28 -24.51 11.92 -27.68
CA LYS A 28 -23.32 11.37 -28.33
C LYS A 28 -22.12 12.30 -28.16
N LYS A 29 -22.27 13.61 -28.37
CA LYS A 29 -21.19 14.59 -28.17
C LYS A 29 -20.75 14.67 -26.72
N LEU A 30 -21.69 14.70 -25.78
CA LEU A 30 -21.36 14.75 -24.35
C LEU A 30 -20.64 13.49 -23.87
N ARG A 31 -21.06 12.30 -24.34
CA ARG A 31 -20.46 11.00 -23.94
C ARG A 31 -19.09 10.73 -24.56
N SER A 32 -18.87 11.20 -25.79
CA SER A 32 -17.61 10.97 -26.51
C SER A 32 -16.53 12.02 -26.21
N ASN A 33 -16.93 13.15 -25.62
CA ASN A 33 -16.02 14.25 -25.33
C ASN A 33 -15.11 13.94 -24.13
N ASN A 34 -13.80 13.95 -24.37
CA ASN A 34 -12.73 13.65 -23.41
C ASN A 34 -11.92 14.91 -22.98
N GLU A 35 -12.39 16.11 -23.32
CA GLU A 35 -11.74 17.39 -23.01
C GLU A 35 -12.72 18.39 -22.38
N ASN A 36 -12.21 19.47 -21.77
CA ASN A 36 -13.08 20.58 -21.36
C ASN A 36 -13.68 21.25 -22.59
N ILE A 37 -15.01 21.31 -22.68
CA ILE A 37 -15.72 21.90 -23.82
C ILE A 37 -16.64 23.05 -23.37
N GLY A 38 -16.44 24.21 -23.98
CA GLY A 38 -17.35 25.35 -23.80
C GLY A 38 -18.66 25.14 -24.55
N VAL A 39 -19.76 25.69 -24.01
CA VAL A 39 -21.10 25.53 -24.59
C VAL A 39 -21.21 25.97 -26.05
N GLN A 40 -20.43 26.97 -26.48
CA GLN A 40 -20.38 27.41 -27.88
C GLN A 40 -19.83 26.32 -28.81
N LYS A 41 -18.66 25.75 -28.49
CA LYS A 41 -18.03 24.68 -29.28
C LYS A 41 -18.93 23.44 -29.33
N LEU A 42 -19.56 23.09 -28.20
CA LEU A 42 -20.53 22.00 -28.14
C LEU A 42 -21.75 22.27 -29.04
N ALA A 43 -22.32 23.46 -28.94
CA ALA A 43 -23.49 23.85 -29.71
C ALA A 43 -23.23 23.83 -31.22
N THR A 44 -22.11 24.40 -31.68
CA THR A 44 -21.71 24.37 -33.09
C THR A 44 -21.64 22.94 -33.61
N ALA A 45 -20.97 22.05 -32.88
CA ALA A 45 -20.84 20.65 -33.28
C ALA A 45 -22.19 19.91 -33.32
N VAL A 46 -23.11 20.20 -32.40
CA VAL A 46 -24.46 19.62 -32.39
C VAL A 46 -25.29 20.13 -33.56
N ILE A 47 -25.23 21.43 -33.85
CA ILE A 47 -25.97 22.05 -34.97
C ILE A 47 -25.56 21.40 -36.30
N GLU A 48 -24.25 21.34 -36.57
CA GLU A 48 -23.70 20.77 -37.80
C GLU A 48 -24.12 19.31 -38.00
N GLU A 49 -23.99 18.49 -36.95
CA GLU A 49 -24.29 17.05 -37.06
C GLU A 49 -25.80 16.77 -37.14
N VAL A 50 -26.66 17.53 -36.45
CA VAL A 50 -28.12 17.39 -36.58
C VAL A 50 -28.59 17.79 -37.97
N GLN A 51 -28.08 18.90 -38.51
CA GLN A 51 -28.42 19.34 -39.86
C GLN A 51 -27.99 18.30 -40.90
N ALA A 52 -26.79 17.73 -40.76
CA ALA A 52 -26.31 16.67 -41.63
C ALA A 52 -27.16 15.39 -41.51
N ALA A 53 -27.41 14.90 -40.29
CA ALA A 53 -28.15 13.67 -40.04
C ALA A 53 -29.62 13.74 -40.51
N THR A 54 -30.22 14.92 -40.43
CA THR A 54 -31.62 15.14 -40.83
C THR A 54 -31.76 15.62 -42.27
N ARG A 55 -30.67 15.72 -43.03
CA ARG A 55 -30.64 16.27 -44.40
C ARG A 55 -31.26 17.67 -44.47
N GLY A 56 -30.98 18.50 -43.47
CA GLY A 56 -31.49 19.87 -43.36
C GLY A 56 -32.94 19.99 -42.91
N LYS A 57 -33.61 18.90 -42.50
CA LYS A 57 -34.99 18.95 -42.00
C LYS A 57 -35.12 19.47 -40.57
N GLN A 58 -34.01 19.51 -39.82
CA GLN A 58 -33.94 20.07 -38.49
C GLN A 58 -32.64 20.87 -38.34
N VAL A 59 -32.78 22.15 -37.96
CA VAL A 59 -31.65 23.03 -37.64
C VAL A 59 -31.76 23.51 -36.19
N PRO A 60 -30.91 22.98 -35.28
CA PRO A 60 -30.86 23.50 -33.91
C PRO A 60 -30.35 24.94 -33.89
N VAL A 61 -30.72 25.68 -32.83
CA VAL A 61 -30.41 27.10 -32.70
C VAL A 61 -29.67 27.35 -31.40
N PHE A 62 -28.52 28.02 -31.49
CA PHE A 62 -27.77 28.51 -30.34
C PHE A 62 -27.80 30.03 -30.30
N LYS A 63 -28.28 30.61 -29.19
CA LYS A 63 -28.32 32.05 -28.96
C LYS A 63 -27.85 32.39 -27.55
N PRO A 64 -27.16 33.53 -27.32
CA PRO A 64 -26.96 34.05 -25.98
C PRO A 64 -28.28 34.18 -25.23
N LEU A 65 -28.27 33.98 -23.91
CA LEU A 65 -29.45 34.22 -23.10
C LEU A 65 -29.49 35.71 -22.75
N ASP A 66 -30.51 36.41 -23.22
CA ASP A 66 -30.72 37.82 -22.87
C ASP A 66 -31.55 37.90 -21.59
N VAL A 67 -30.94 37.48 -20.47
CA VAL A 67 -31.57 37.50 -19.13
C VAL A 67 -30.68 38.27 -18.16
N LYS A 68 -31.30 39.11 -17.34
CA LYS A 68 -30.61 39.88 -16.30
C LYS A 68 -29.86 38.93 -15.37
N GLY A 69 -28.53 39.07 -15.30
CA GLY A 69 -27.65 38.26 -14.45
C GLY A 69 -26.94 37.10 -15.15
N ASP A 70 -27.06 36.94 -16.48
CA ASP A 70 -26.27 35.94 -17.24
C ASP A 70 -24.77 36.32 -17.33
N ASP A 71 -24.43 37.60 -17.10
CA ASP A 71 -23.07 38.16 -17.06
C ASP A 71 -22.15 37.75 -18.24
N SER A 72 -22.75 37.39 -19.38
CA SER A 72 -22.05 36.81 -20.55
C SER A 72 -21.17 35.59 -20.23
N GLY A 73 -21.45 34.91 -19.10
CA GLY A 73 -20.73 33.73 -18.67
C GLY A 73 -21.00 32.55 -19.60
N GLN A 74 -20.00 31.71 -19.85
CA GLN A 74 -20.18 30.47 -20.58
C GLN A 74 -20.02 29.27 -19.65
N TYR A 75 -20.99 28.35 -19.71
CA TYR A 75 -20.82 27.04 -19.10
C TYR A 75 -19.70 26.27 -19.81
N VAL A 76 -18.72 25.84 -19.02
CA VAL A 76 -17.68 24.89 -19.43
C VAL A 76 -18.06 23.54 -18.84
N PHE A 77 -18.36 22.58 -19.72
CA PHE A 77 -18.57 21.20 -19.29
C PHE A 77 -17.20 20.60 -19.03
N ARG A 78 -16.93 20.30 -17.76
CA ARG A 78 -15.74 19.56 -17.34
C ARG A 78 -16.02 18.07 -17.45
N LEU A 79 -14.99 17.27 -17.72
CA LEU A 79 -15.13 15.82 -17.65
C LEU A 79 -15.69 15.45 -16.28
N LYS A 80 -16.73 14.62 -16.27
CA LYS A 80 -17.06 13.86 -15.07
C LYS A 80 -15.86 12.96 -14.82
N ALA A 81 -15.15 13.20 -13.72
CA ALA A 81 -14.07 12.34 -13.28
C ALA A 81 -14.63 10.90 -13.23
N ASP A 82 -14.11 10.01 -14.08
CA ASP A 82 -14.59 8.64 -14.14
C ASP A 82 -13.90 7.84 -13.04
N GLU A 83 -14.47 7.95 -11.85
CA GLU A 83 -13.98 7.26 -10.66
C GLU A 83 -13.85 5.75 -10.91
N ALA A 84 -14.76 5.15 -11.69
CA ALA A 84 -14.72 3.71 -11.98
C ALA A 84 -13.53 3.35 -12.90
N ALA A 85 -13.25 4.16 -13.92
CA ALA A 85 -12.09 3.97 -14.77
C ALA A 85 -10.77 4.17 -14.01
N ASP A 86 -10.68 5.22 -13.20
CA ASP A 86 -9.50 5.49 -12.37
C ASP A 86 -9.31 4.42 -11.28
N TRP A 87 -10.41 3.91 -10.71
CA TRP A 87 -10.38 2.81 -9.76
C TRP A 87 -9.80 1.55 -10.40
N LYS A 88 -10.27 1.21 -11.62
CA LYS A 88 -9.74 0.07 -12.37
C LYS A 88 -8.25 0.24 -12.67
N ALA A 89 -7.82 1.42 -13.12
CA ALA A 89 -6.41 1.71 -13.38
C ALA A 89 -5.56 1.60 -12.11
N CYS A 90 -6.10 2.04 -10.97
CA CYS A 90 -5.45 1.91 -9.67
C CYS A 90 -5.28 0.43 -9.26
N GLN A 91 -6.32 -0.38 -9.43
CA GLN A 91 -6.27 -1.82 -9.16
C GLN A 91 -5.27 -2.55 -10.08
N GLU A 92 -5.22 -2.20 -11.37
CA GLU A 92 -4.27 -2.77 -12.34
C GLU A 92 -2.82 -2.42 -11.97
N ALA A 93 -2.56 -1.20 -11.47
CA ALA A 93 -1.24 -0.83 -10.99
C ALA A 93 -0.86 -1.56 -9.70
N GLY A 94 -1.80 -1.78 -8.78
CA GLY A 94 -1.60 -2.58 -7.58
C GLY A 94 -0.50 -2.07 -6.63
N THR A 95 -0.16 -0.77 -6.69
CA THR A 95 0.92 -0.18 -5.89
C THR A 95 0.38 0.84 -4.88
N PRO A 96 1.02 0.98 -3.69
CA PRO A 96 0.63 2.02 -2.71
C PRO A 96 0.58 3.43 -3.32
N ALA A 97 1.50 3.74 -4.24
CA ALA A 97 1.54 5.03 -4.92
C ALA A 97 0.26 5.29 -5.75
N ALA A 98 -0.23 4.28 -6.49
CA ALA A 98 -1.46 4.40 -7.27
C ALA A 98 -2.68 4.64 -6.38
N TYR A 99 -2.80 3.88 -5.27
CA TYR A 99 -3.91 4.05 -4.32
C TYR A 99 -3.87 5.42 -3.63
N ARG A 100 -2.69 5.95 -3.28
CA ARG A 100 -2.55 7.31 -2.73
C ARG A 100 -2.99 8.38 -3.72
N VAL A 101 -2.63 8.24 -5.00
CA VAL A 101 -3.08 9.16 -6.07
C VAL A 101 -4.60 9.09 -6.26
N PHE A 102 -5.17 7.87 -6.27
CA PHE A 102 -6.61 7.66 -6.35
C PHE A 102 -7.34 8.33 -5.18
N LEU A 103 -6.90 8.10 -3.95
CA LEU A 103 -7.49 8.69 -2.74
C LEU A 103 -7.33 10.21 -2.66
N ALA A 104 -6.24 10.77 -3.21
CA ALA A 104 -6.09 12.22 -3.32
C ALA A 104 -7.09 12.83 -4.31
N LYS A 105 -7.43 12.10 -5.38
CA LYS A 105 -8.40 12.52 -6.39
C LYS A 105 -9.85 12.30 -5.94
N TYR A 106 -10.10 11.24 -5.17
CA TYR A 106 -11.43 10.80 -4.74
C TYR A 106 -11.46 10.48 -3.22
N PRO A 107 -11.28 11.48 -2.34
CA PRO A 107 -11.20 11.25 -0.89
C PRO A 107 -12.51 10.75 -0.27
N GLU A 108 -13.66 11.07 -0.87
CA GLU A 108 -14.99 10.64 -0.44
C GLU A 108 -15.73 9.90 -1.57
N GLY A 109 -14.97 9.32 -2.50
CA GLY A 109 -15.50 8.57 -3.63
C GLY A 109 -16.14 7.24 -3.22
N LEU A 110 -16.92 6.65 -4.13
CA LEU A 110 -17.55 5.33 -3.95
C LEU A 110 -16.52 4.24 -3.60
N TYR A 111 -15.31 4.30 -4.17
CA TYR A 111 -14.27 3.31 -3.96
C TYR A 111 -13.24 3.73 -2.89
N ALA A 112 -13.42 4.88 -2.22
CA ALA A 112 -12.42 5.41 -1.29
C ALA A 112 -12.14 4.46 -0.12
N GLU A 113 -13.17 3.88 0.50
CA GLU A 113 -12.98 2.93 1.61
C GLU A 113 -12.23 1.67 1.17
N ALA A 114 -12.60 1.11 0.01
CA ALA A 114 -11.90 -0.04 -0.55
C ALA A 114 -10.43 0.29 -0.88
N ALA A 115 -10.18 1.47 -1.44
CA ALA A 115 -8.84 1.96 -1.75
C ALA A 115 -7.98 2.14 -0.49
N ARG A 116 -8.56 2.66 0.62
CA ARG A 116 -7.87 2.80 1.91
C ARG A 116 -7.48 1.43 2.49
N ALA A 117 -8.42 0.48 2.49
CA ALA A 117 -8.17 -0.86 2.98
C ALA A 117 -7.04 -1.55 2.19
N THR A 118 -7.10 -1.51 0.86
CA THR A 118 -6.03 -2.12 0.04
C THR A 118 -4.68 -1.40 0.20
N LEU A 119 -4.69 -0.06 0.36
CA LEU A 119 -3.47 0.69 0.63
C LEU A 119 -2.81 0.25 1.94
N GLU A 120 -3.60 0.13 3.01
CA GLU A 120 -3.11 -0.31 4.33
C GLU A 120 -2.49 -1.72 4.26
N GLU A 121 -3.16 -2.67 3.59
CA GLU A 121 -2.64 -4.02 3.39
C GLU A 121 -1.30 -4.03 2.63
N LEU A 122 -1.20 -3.26 1.55
CA LEU A 122 0.03 -3.18 0.75
C LEU A 122 1.19 -2.52 1.51
N GLU A 123 0.88 -1.50 2.32
CA GLU A 123 1.87 -0.85 3.18
C GLU A 123 2.35 -1.76 4.30
N GLU A 124 1.44 -2.51 4.92
CA GLU A 124 1.78 -3.50 5.95
C GLU A 124 2.70 -4.58 5.39
N GLU A 125 2.37 -5.14 4.22
CA GLU A 125 3.18 -6.18 3.58
C GLU A 125 4.59 -5.66 3.26
N ALA A 126 4.71 -4.43 2.78
CA ALA A 126 6.00 -3.80 2.52
C ALA A 126 6.80 -3.57 3.80
N ALA A 127 6.16 -3.10 4.87
CA ALA A 127 6.78 -2.89 6.18
C ALA A 127 7.26 -4.22 6.78
N TRP A 128 6.44 -5.27 6.71
CA TRP A 128 6.79 -6.60 7.18
C TRP A 128 7.98 -7.17 6.40
N LYS A 129 7.95 -7.09 5.07
CA LYS A 129 9.07 -7.53 4.22
C LYS A 129 10.36 -6.83 4.62
N LYS A 130 10.32 -5.50 4.79
CA LYS A 130 11.48 -4.72 5.24
C LYS A 130 12.01 -5.18 6.60
N ALA A 131 11.11 -5.45 7.55
CA ALA A 131 11.51 -5.93 8.87
C ALA A 131 12.16 -7.31 8.81
N LYS A 132 11.60 -8.21 7.98
CA LYS A 132 12.14 -9.55 7.75
C LYS A 132 13.49 -9.53 7.04
N ASP A 133 13.66 -8.68 6.04
CA ASP A 133 14.91 -8.53 5.28
C ASP A 133 16.03 -7.98 6.18
N ALA A 134 15.72 -7.00 7.03
CA ALA A 134 16.68 -6.47 7.99
C ALA A 134 16.98 -7.46 9.13
N ASN A 135 15.99 -8.25 9.56
CA ASN A 135 16.08 -9.26 10.63
C ASN A 135 16.77 -8.73 11.90
N THR A 136 16.36 -7.53 12.34
CA THR A 136 16.87 -6.92 13.59
C THR A 136 15.71 -6.65 14.54
N ILE A 137 16.02 -6.66 15.84
CA ILE A 137 15.06 -6.31 16.90
C ILE A 137 14.40 -4.95 16.63
N LEU A 138 15.20 -3.94 16.24
CA LEU A 138 14.70 -2.59 15.98
C LEU A 138 13.61 -2.57 14.90
N TRP A 139 13.85 -3.24 13.76
CA TRP A 139 12.90 -3.25 12.65
C TRP A 139 11.62 -4.04 12.96
N TYR A 140 11.70 -5.11 13.74
CA TYR A 140 10.50 -5.82 14.20
C TYR A 140 9.69 -5.01 15.22
N TYR A 141 10.36 -4.23 16.09
CA TYR A 141 9.67 -3.29 16.97
C TYR A 141 8.99 -2.17 16.18
N ASP A 142 9.68 -1.61 15.17
CA ASP A 142 9.11 -0.58 14.31
C ASP A 142 7.85 -1.07 13.58
N TYR A 143 7.88 -2.29 13.03
CA TYR A 143 6.71 -2.92 12.45
C TYR A 143 5.55 -3.04 13.46
N ASN A 144 5.79 -3.62 14.65
CA ASN A 144 4.75 -3.79 15.68
C ASN A 144 4.20 -2.47 16.22
N ARG A 145 5.00 -1.40 16.18
CA ARG A 145 4.58 -0.05 16.58
C ARG A 145 3.61 0.56 15.57
N HIS A 146 3.85 0.37 14.27
CA HIS A 146 2.97 0.86 13.21
C HIS A 146 1.74 -0.03 13.01
N TYR A 147 1.87 -1.34 13.23
CA TYR A 147 0.81 -2.33 13.04
C TYR A 147 0.54 -3.14 14.33
N PRO A 148 -0.01 -2.52 15.38
CA PRO A 148 -0.20 -3.15 16.70
C PRO A 148 -1.23 -4.29 16.73
N SER A 149 -2.08 -4.38 15.70
CA SER A 149 -3.02 -5.48 15.43
C SER A 149 -2.78 -6.08 14.04
N GLY A 150 -1.57 -5.89 13.49
CA GLY A 150 -1.21 -6.35 12.15
C GLY A 150 -1.15 -7.87 12.03
N LYS A 151 -1.27 -8.34 10.80
CA LYS A 151 -1.23 -9.76 10.41
C LYS A 151 0.05 -10.47 10.87
N TYR A 152 1.18 -9.77 10.93
CA TYR A 152 2.50 -10.36 11.25
C TYR A 152 2.98 -10.06 12.68
N ARG A 153 2.13 -9.49 13.54
CA ARG A 153 2.49 -9.10 14.90
C ARG A 153 3.15 -10.21 15.71
N ASP A 154 2.52 -11.38 15.75
CA ASP A 154 3.01 -12.48 16.57
C ASP A 154 4.33 -13.04 16.04
N GLN A 155 4.51 -13.03 14.71
CA GLN A 155 5.75 -13.43 14.06
C GLN A 155 6.88 -12.44 14.39
N ALA A 156 6.61 -11.13 14.38
CA ALA A 156 7.56 -10.11 14.78
C ALA A 156 7.98 -10.28 16.26
N LEU A 157 7.03 -10.52 17.18
CA LEU A 157 7.32 -10.76 18.60
C LEU A 157 8.15 -12.03 18.82
N GLN A 158 7.89 -13.10 18.07
CA GLN A 158 8.71 -14.31 18.13
C GLN A 158 10.13 -14.05 17.63
N ALA A 159 10.27 -13.29 16.53
CA ALA A 159 11.58 -12.93 15.99
C ALA A 159 12.39 -12.06 16.97
N ILE A 160 11.74 -11.10 17.65
CA ILE A 160 12.37 -10.30 18.71
C ILE A 160 12.90 -11.21 19.82
N ARG A 161 12.05 -12.06 20.40
CA ARG A 161 12.45 -12.97 21.50
C ARG A 161 13.62 -13.86 21.09
N ARG A 162 13.59 -14.39 19.87
CA ARG A 162 14.68 -15.21 19.31
C ARG A 162 16.00 -14.42 19.25
N LEU A 163 15.97 -13.22 18.70
CA LEU A 163 17.15 -12.38 18.55
C LEU A 163 17.70 -11.89 19.90
N GLU A 164 16.83 -11.62 20.87
CA GLU A 164 17.22 -11.27 22.24
C GLU A 164 17.94 -12.42 22.93
N GLU A 165 17.38 -13.61 22.84
CA GLU A 165 18.00 -14.83 23.35
C GLU A 165 19.36 -15.10 22.69
N ASP A 166 19.44 -14.98 21.35
CA ASP A 166 20.71 -15.14 20.62
C ASP A 166 21.77 -14.16 21.16
N LYS A 167 21.40 -12.91 21.40
CA LYS A 167 22.31 -11.90 22.00
C LYS A 167 22.71 -12.26 23.42
N ALA A 168 21.79 -12.73 24.26
CA ALA A 168 22.10 -13.16 25.62
C ALA A 168 23.07 -14.34 25.63
N TRP A 169 22.83 -15.33 24.77
CA TRP A 169 23.72 -16.47 24.61
C TRP A 169 25.12 -16.05 24.14
N GLN A 170 25.21 -15.17 23.13
CA GLN A 170 26.51 -14.67 22.65
C GLN A 170 27.27 -13.91 23.75
N ARG A 171 26.58 -13.17 24.63
CA ARG A 171 27.22 -12.54 25.79
C ARG A 171 27.79 -13.58 26.75
N ALA A 172 27.03 -14.63 27.08
CA ALA A 172 27.50 -15.71 27.95
C ALA A 172 28.72 -16.44 27.36
N VAL A 173 28.66 -16.80 26.08
CA VAL A 173 29.77 -17.46 25.36
C VAL A 173 31.02 -16.58 25.30
N ARG A 174 30.88 -15.25 25.16
CA ARG A 174 32.02 -14.33 25.17
C ARG A 174 32.62 -14.17 26.56
N ALA A 175 31.79 -14.09 27.60
CA ALA A 175 32.25 -13.97 28.98
C ALA A 175 32.98 -15.24 29.45
N ARG A 176 32.52 -16.43 29.02
CA ARG A 176 33.07 -17.74 29.41
C ARG A 176 33.17 -17.95 30.93
N THR A 177 32.25 -17.36 31.69
CA THR A 177 32.21 -17.50 33.16
C THR A 177 31.01 -18.32 33.59
N LEU A 178 31.14 -19.01 34.72
CA LEU A 178 30.04 -19.76 35.33
C LEU A 178 28.81 -18.87 35.54
N SER A 179 29.01 -17.66 36.09
CA SER A 179 27.94 -16.70 36.35
C SER A 179 27.18 -16.30 35.08
N ALA A 180 27.85 -16.10 33.94
CA ALA A 180 27.18 -15.66 32.72
C ALA A 180 26.30 -16.77 32.10
N PHE A 181 26.73 -18.04 32.20
CA PHE A 181 25.91 -19.17 31.76
C PHE A 181 24.73 -19.43 32.69
N LEU A 182 24.91 -19.25 34.01
CA LEU A 182 23.81 -19.34 34.98
C LEU A 182 22.78 -18.22 34.76
N GLU A 183 23.21 -16.98 34.53
CA GLU A 183 22.33 -15.86 34.21
C GLU A 183 21.53 -16.14 32.92
N TYR A 184 22.17 -16.67 31.88
CA TYR A 184 21.44 -17.08 30.67
C TYR A 184 20.35 -18.12 30.98
N LYS A 185 20.65 -19.17 31.75
CA LYS A 185 19.67 -20.20 32.12
C LYS A 185 18.52 -19.66 32.97
N ASP A 186 18.80 -18.67 33.83
CA ASP A 186 17.77 -18.02 34.65
C ASP A 186 16.79 -17.21 33.80
N HIS A 187 17.30 -16.40 32.88
CA HIS A 187 16.47 -15.61 31.97
C HIS A 187 15.76 -16.46 30.89
N TYR A 188 16.37 -17.57 30.48
CA TYR A 188 15.87 -18.45 29.42
C TYR A 188 15.83 -19.92 29.86
N PRO A 189 15.00 -20.30 30.84
CA PRO A 189 15.00 -21.64 31.43
C PRO A 189 14.52 -22.74 30.48
N LYS A 190 13.79 -22.37 29.41
CA LYS A 190 13.39 -23.24 28.30
C LYS A 190 13.96 -22.74 26.97
N GLY A 191 15.09 -22.04 27.04
CA GLY A 191 15.76 -21.48 25.87
C GLY A 191 16.40 -22.53 24.98
N ARG A 192 16.69 -22.15 23.75
CA ARG A 192 17.35 -22.98 22.71
C ARG A 192 18.79 -23.34 23.04
N TYR A 193 19.44 -22.63 23.98
CA TYR A 193 20.83 -22.86 24.35
C TYR A 193 21.01 -23.41 25.77
N VAL A 194 19.93 -23.84 26.45
CA VAL A 194 20.00 -24.34 27.84
C VAL A 194 20.96 -25.52 27.98
N GLU A 195 20.84 -26.54 27.12
CA GLU A 195 21.72 -27.72 27.13
C GLU A 195 23.19 -27.32 26.91
N LYS A 196 23.46 -26.44 25.94
CA LYS A 196 24.82 -25.93 25.68
C LYS A 196 25.36 -25.13 26.86
N ALA A 197 24.51 -24.35 27.53
CA ALA A 197 24.88 -23.62 28.73
C ALA A 197 25.30 -24.60 29.85
N GLU A 198 24.58 -25.70 30.01
CA GLU A 198 24.91 -26.76 30.97
C GLU A 198 26.24 -27.43 30.65
N GLU A 199 26.50 -27.77 29.38
CA GLU A 199 27.79 -28.31 28.95
C GLU A 199 28.95 -27.36 29.33
N HIS A 200 28.81 -26.07 29.03
CA HIS A 200 29.84 -25.08 29.39
C HIS A 200 30.03 -24.95 30.91
N ILE A 201 28.93 -24.98 31.68
CA ILE A 201 28.98 -24.97 33.15
C ILE A 201 29.76 -26.18 33.66
N GLN A 202 29.46 -27.39 33.17
CA GLN A 202 30.14 -28.60 33.60
C GLN A 202 31.63 -28.57 33.27
N VAL A 203 32.00 -28.09 32.08
CA VAL A 203 33.41 -27.95 31.68
C VAL A 203 34.16 -26.99 32.60
N ILE A 204 33.55 -25.84 32.95
CA ILE A 204 34.16 -24.86 33.86
C ILE A 204 34.35 -25.48 35.25
N LEU A 205 33.31 -26.09 35.81
CA LEU A 205 33.37 -26.73 37.13
C LEU A 205 34.41 -27.86 37.18
N ALA A 206 34.50 -28.69 36.14
CA ALA A 206 35.51 -29.74 36.05
C ALA A 206 36.93 -29.17 36.01
N SER A 207 37.15 -28.05 35.30
CA SER A 207 38.45 -27.40 35.22
C SER A 207 38.89 -26.77 36.55
N GLU A 208 37.95 -26.28 37.36
CA GLU A 208 38.20 -25.72 38.68
C GLU A 208 38.48 -26.81 39.74
N GLN A 209 37.97 -28.03 39.53
CA GLN A 209 38.16 -29.17 40.43
C GLN A 209 39.40 -30.02 40.09
N GLU A 210 40.11 -29.76 38.98
CA GLU A 210 41.37 -30.46 38.67
C GLU A 210 42.45 -30.12 39.73
N PRO A 211 43.10 -31.12 40.37
CA PRO A 211 44.16 -30.86 41.34
C PRO A 211 45.29 -30.05 40.69
N VAL A 212 45.84 -29.07 41.42
CA VAL A 212 46.92 -28.18 40.94
C VAL A 212 48.10 -28.98 40.35
N ALA A 213 48.42 -30.13 40.95
CA ALA A 213 49.46 -31.04 40.47
C ALA A 213 49.22 -31.55 39.04
N TRP A 214 47.97 -31.80 38.63
CA TRP A 214 47.62 -32.28 37.29
C TRP A 214 47.60 -31.16 36.25
N GLN A 215 47.22 -29.95 36.65
CA GLN A 215 47.30 -28.76 35.82
C GLN A 215 48.76 -28.37 35.51
N VAL A 216 49.64 -28.51 36.51
CA VAL A 216 51.09 -28.31 36.36
C VAL A 216 51.68 -29.38 35.44
N ALA A 217 51.39 -30.66 35.66
CA ALA A 217 51.90 -31.76 34.83
C ALA A 217 51.55 -31.63 33.33
N LYS A 218 50.33 -31.19 32.98
CA LYS A 218 49.95 -30.94 31.57
C LYS A 218 50.72 -29.78 30.93
N LYS A 219 51.01 -28.71 31.66
CA LYS A 219 51.84 -27.58 31.17
C LYS A 219 53.31 -27.97 31.03
N GLN A 220 53.76 -28.94 31.83
CA GLN A 220 55.14 -29.39 31.93
C GLN A 220 55.46 -30.61 31.09
N ASN A 221 54.66 -30.93 30.06
CA ASN A 221 54.92 -32.02 29.12
C ASN A 221 56.16 -31.77 28.21
N SER A 222 57.30 -31.41 28.82
CA SER A 222 58.60 -31.96 28.51
C SER A 222 58.59 -33.40 29.02
N ILE A 223 58.74 -34.34 28.10
CA ILE A 223 58.91 -35.77 28.36
C ILE A 223 60.13 -35.93 29.28
N ASP A 224 59.94 -36.11 30.59
CA ASP A 224 60.95 -36.67 31.52
C ASP A 224 60.35 -36.76 32.94
N ALA A 225 59.42 -37.69 33.16
CA ALA A 225 59.13 -38.22 34.50
C ALA A 225 58.15 -39.40 34.41
N TRP A 226 58.65 -40.58 34.08
CA TRP A 226 58.02 -41.82 34.52
C TRP A 226 58.98 -42.50 35.50
N PRO A 227 58.62 -42.70 36.79
CA PRO A 227 59.40 -43.55 37.66
C PRO A 227 59.12 -45.02 37.32
N THR A 228 60.20 -45.77 37.08
CA THR A 228 60.24 -47.25 37.03
C THR A 228 59.85 -47.86 38.37
#